data_AF-A4ID62-F1
#
_entry.id   AF-A4ID62-F1
#
_cell.length_a   1.000
_cell.length_b   1.000
_cell.length_c   1.000
_cell.angle_alpha   90.00
_cell.angle_beta   90.00
_cell.angle_gamma   90.00
#
_symmetry.space_group_name_H-M   'P 1'
#
loop_
_entity.id
_entity.type
_entity.pdbx_description
1 polymer ?
#
loop_
_entity_poly.entity_id
_entity_poly.type
_entity_poly.pdbx_seq_one_letter_code
_entity_poly.pdbx_strand_id
1 'polypeptide(L)'
;MLRLTQAVLRVQSHQKKRAQHPNAGTRYGRVYNRGFVRYGFGGFGMSVYSPKKDRTFKVMPVPPPPPATTSVEQRDDFADNRGLSATTRTLSPTFRMFALEDGGVFVSHPSHAQIMRWNQRVHTEEGKAANSTVMDEYVNSRIQAIIADNTIENTSLSQWRKAHMWNVIKSHGKLQRRWGTPDFVTGARSTLYNN
;
A
#
# COMPACT_ATOMS: atom_id res chain seq x y z
N MET A 1 2.16 -13.77 27.14
CA MET A 1 2.78 -12.47 27.45
C MET A 1 3.61 -11.98 26.26
N LEU A 2 3.00 -11.28 25.29
CA LEU A 2 3.72 -10.58 24.22
C LEU A 2 3.67 -9.09 24.54
N ARG A 3 4.53 -8.67 25.47
CA ARG A 3 4.72 -7.28 25.86
C ARG A 3 5.69 -6.62 24.88
N LEU A 4 5.25 -5.51 24.30
CA LEU A 4 6.09 -4.34 24.02
C LEU A 4 7.28 -4.55 23.06
N THR A 5 7.00 -4.61 21.76
CA THR A 5 7.98 -4.22 20.73
C THR A 5 7.43 -3.10 19.86
N GLN A 6 6.93 -2.03 20.49
CA GLN A 6 7.21 -0.73 19.90
C GLN A 6 8.71 -0.54 20.05
N ALA A 7 9.40 -0.48 18.93
CA ALA A 7 10.71 0.14 18.84
C ALA A 7 10.53 1.61 19.27
N VAL A 8 10.47 1.84 20.58
CA VAL A 8 11.00 3.05 21.17
C VAL A 8 12.48 2.96 20.85
N LEU A 9 12.83 3.45 19.66
CA LEU A 9 14.13 4.03 19.45
C LEU A 9 14.26 5.09 20.54
N ARG A 10 14.73 4.68 21.72
CA ARG A 10 15.46 5.53 22.65
C ARG A 10 16.70 5.95 21.88
N VAL A 11 16.52 6.86 20.93
CA VAL A 11 17.54 7.85 20.63
C VAL A 11 17.67 8.61 21.94
N GLN A 12 18.68 8.23 22.71
CA GLN A 12 19.27 9.08 23.73
C GLN A 12 19.52 10.44 23.09
N SER A 13 18.58 11.36 23.26
CA SER A 13 18.81 12.78 23.02
C SER A 13 17.86 13.59 23.89
N HIS A 14 18.05 13.51 25.20
CA HIS A 14 17.49 14.46 26.17
C HIS A 14 18.12 15.87 26.05
N GLN A 15 18.56 16.27 24.86
CA GLN A 15 18.96 17.63 24.53
C GLN A 15 18.37 18.06 23.18
N LYS A 16 17.08 17.85 23.00
CA LYS A 16 16.28 18.51 21.95
C LYS A 16 15.25 19.41 22.63
N LYS A 17 15.70 20.57 23.10
CA LYS A 17 14.96 21.83 23.26
C LYS A 17 15.82 22.79 24.08
N ARG A 18 16.28 23.87 23.45
CA ARG A 18 16.74 25.10 24.10
C ARG A 18 17.83 24.92 25.17
N ALA A 19 19.03 24.53 24.77
CA ALA A 19 20.20 24.83 25.58
C ALA A 19 21.12 25.71 24.74
N GLN A 20 20.83 27.01 24.73
CA GLN A 20 21.92 27.97 24.69
C GLN A 20 22.96 27.46 25.71
N HIS A 21 24.23 27.30 25.30
CA HIS A 21 25.32 26.96 26.24
C HIS A 21 25.11 27.74 27.55
N PRO A 22 25.31 27.17 28.76
CA PRO A 22 25.03 27.89 30.01
C PRO A 22 25.68 29.29 30.07
N ASN A 23 26.79 29.49 29.35
CA ASN A 23 27.44 30.79 29.13
C ASN A 23 27.06 31.49 27.81
N ALA A 24 25.85 31.30 27.28
CA ALA A 24 25.41 31.95 26.05
C ALA A 24 25.46 33.47 26.23
N GLY A 25 26.11 34.15 25.29
CA GLY A 25 26.49 35.56 25.42
C GLY A 25 27.99 35.76 25.60
N THR A 26 28.66 34.85 26.33
CA THR A 26 30.13 34.85 26.44
C THR A 26 30.78 34.37 25.15
N ARG A 27 32.06 34.72 24.95
CA ARG A 27 32.88 34.21 23.82
C ARG A 27 32.87 32.68 23.77
N TYR A 28 32.99 32.03 24.93
CA TYR A 28 32.96 30.57 25.04
C TYR A 28 31.61 29.98 24.60
N GLY A 29 30.49 30.53 25.08
CA GLY A 29 29.16 30.06 24.67
C GLY A 29 28.87 30.26 23.19
N ARG A 30 29.38 31.35 22.58
CA ARG A 30 29.30 31.54 21.11
C ARG A 30 30.10 30.50 20.35
N VAL A 31 31.31 30.17 20.80
CA VAL A 31 32.15 29.14 20.17
C VAL A 31 31.48 27.77 20.26
N TYR A 32 30.94 27.42 21.44
CA TYR A 32 30.21 26.16 21.63
C TYR A 32 28.99 26.06 20.72
N ASN A 33 28.11 27.07 20.72
CA ASN A 33 26.92 27.08 19.88
C ASN A 33 27.28 27.00 18.38
N ARG A 34 28.34 27.69 17.97
CA ARG A 34 28.84 27.64 16.58
C ARG A 34 29.41 26.26 16.24
N GLY A 35 30.08 25.61 17.19
CA GLY A 35 30.55 24.23 17.08
C GLY A 35 29.41 23.22 16.98
N PHE A 36 28.40 23.32 17.84
CA PHE A 36 27.26 22.39 17.84
C PHE A 36 26.42 22.49 16.55
N VAL A 37 26.19 23.70 16.04
CA VAL A 37 25.51 23.88 14.74
C VAL A 37 26.29 23.25 13.59
N ARG A 38 27.63 23.27 13.66
CA ARG A 38 28.50 22.79 12.57
C ARG A 38 28.81 21.30 12.64
N TYR A 39 28.99 20.75 13.85
CA TYR A 39 29.42 19.36 14.06
C TYR A 39 28.31 18.46 14.62
N GLY A 40 27.13 19.02 14.95
CA GLY A 40 26.06 18.28 15.59
C GLY A 40 26.57 17.56 16.85
N PHE A 41 26.18 16.29 16.99
CA PHE A 41 26.65 15.40 18.05
C PHE A 41 28.16 15.09 18.00
N GLY A 42 28.86 15.39 16.89
CA GLY A 42 30.30 15.13 16.77
C GLY A 42 31.17 16.07 17.61
N GLY A 43 30.70 17.29 17.94
CA GLY A 43 31.49 18.24 18.73
C GLY A 43 32.80 18.71 18.06
N PHE A 44 33.47 19.68 18.69
CA PHE A 44 34.81 20.10 18.27
C PHE A 44 35.82 19.02 18.71
N GLY A 45 36.53 18.38 17.77
CA GLY A 45 37.56 17.39 18.06
C GLY A 45 37.26 15.96 17.60
N MET A 46 36.02 15.63 17.23
CA MET A 46 35.78 14.38 16.49
C MET A 46 36.10 14.55 15.00
N SER A 47 36.80 13.56 14.45
CA SER A 47 36.90 13.40 13.01
C SER A 47 35.51 13.16 12.42
N VAL A 48 35.13 13.96 11.42
CA VAL A 48 33.88 13.78 10.68
C VAL A 48 34.09 12.62 9.71
N TYR A 49 33.39 11.50 9.93
CA TYR A 49 33.16 10.51 8.89
C TYR A 49 31.77 10.71 8.30
N SER A 50 31.63 10.57 6.99
CA SER A 50 30.30 10.56 6.34
C SER A 50 29.75 9.14 6.43
N PRO A 51 28.81 8.81 7.34
CA PRO A 51 28.20 7.51 7.34
C PRO A 51 27.48 7.26 6.01
N LYS A 52 27.57 6.04 5.47
CA LYS A 52 26.78 5.65 4.30
C LYS A 52 25.30 5.91 4.63
N LYS A 53 24.62 6.67 3.77
CA LYS A 53 23.19 6.93 3.92
C LYS A 53 22.45 5.58 4.03
N ASP A 54 21.64 5.45 5.07
CA ASP A 54 20.73 4.32 5.25
C ASP A 54 19.67 4.34 4.12
N ARG A 55 19.66 3.28 3.31
CA ARG A 55 18.77 3.08 2.15
C ARG A 55 17.76 1.94 2.40
N THR A 56 17.51 1.60 3.65
CA THR A 56 16.47 0.64 4.02
C THR A 56 15.07 1.22 3.78
N PHE A 57 14.09 0.35 3.53
CA PHE A 57 12.68 0.74 3.53
C PHE A 57 12.26 1.06 4.97
N LYS A 58 11.81 2.29 5.21
CA LYS A 58 11.33 2.73 6.52
C LYS A 58 9.81 2.66 6.56
N VAL A 59 9.27 2.19 7.68
CA VAL A 59 7.82 2.25 7.93
C VAL A 59 7.38 3.72 7.94
N MET A 60 6.26 4.02 7.27
CA MET A 60 5.67 5.36 7.35
C MET A 60 5.28 5.64 8.80
N PRO A 61 5.56 6.84 9.34
CA PRO A 61 5.13 7.19 10.68
C PRO A 61 3.60 7.16 10.74
N VAL A 62 3.06 6.60 11.82
CA VAL A 62 1.62 6.64 12.09
C VAL A 62 1.24 8.09 12.43
N PRO A 63 0.17 8.65 11.86
CA PRO A 63 -0.27 10.01 12.19
C PRO A 63 -0.44 10.16 13.71
N PRO A 64 0.04 11.25 14.31
CA PRO A 64 -0.24 11.51 15.71
C PRO A 64 -1.74 11.70 15.92
N PRO A 65 -2.27 11.38 17.10
CA PRO A 65 -3.68 11.62 17.39
C PRO A 65 -4.03 13.11 17.22
N PRO A 66 -5.26 13.43 16.77
CA PRO A 66 -5.68 14.81 16.61
C PRO A 66 -5.59 15.57 17.95
N PRO A 67 -5.24 16.87 17.92
CA PRO A 67 -5.20 17.69 19.13
C PRO A 67 -6.59 17.73 19.80
N ALA A 68 -6.60 17.74 21.14
CA ALA A 68 -7.78 17.58 22.00
C ALA A 68 -8.87 18.68 21.93
N THR A 69 -8.90 19.49 20.87
CA THR A 69 -9.67 20.74 20.81
C THR A 69 -11.07 20.61 20.24
N THR A 70 -11.47 19.43 19.77
CA THR A 70 -12.82 19.16 19.28
C THR A 70 -13.18 17.76 19.71
N SER A 71 -14.35 17.59 20.36
CA SER A 71 -15.10 16.42 20.91
C SER A 71 -14.93 15.00 20.34
N VAL A 72 -13.85 14.72 19.62
CA VAL A 72 -13.46 13.45 19.06
C VAL A 72 -12.49 12.85 20.08
N GLU A 73 -12.86 11.70 20.64
CA GLU A 73 -12.14 11.01 21.71
C GLU A 73 -10.62 11.11 21.55
N GLN A 74 -9.97 11.84 22.47
CA GLN A 74 -8.53 11.93 22.52
C GLN A 74 -7.98 10.52 22.68
N ARG A 75 -7.15 10.08 21.73
CA ARG A 75 -6.44 8.81 21.82
C ARG A 75 -5.37 8.95 22.90
N ASP A 76 -5.65 8.40 24.07
CA ASP A 76 -4.65 8.24 25.11
C ASP A 76 -3.79 7.00 24.78
N ASP A 77 -2.59 7.23 24.24
CA ASP A 77 -1.64 6.16 23.93
C ASP A 77 -1.11 5.44 25.19
N PHE A 78 -1.35 5.98 26.40
CA PHE A 78 -0.99 5.36 27.68
C PHE A 78 -2.15 4.60 28.34
N ALA A 79 -3.35 4.66 27.78
CA ALA A 79 -4.49 3.89 28.27
C ALA A 79 -4.24 2.39 28.05
N ASP A 80 -4.31 1.61 29.12
CA ASP A 80 -4.06 0.16 29.11
C ASP A 80 -5.19 -0.66 28.48
N ASN A 81 -6.38 -0.07 28.36
CA ASN A 81 -7.57 -0.68 27.79
C ASN A 81 -7.78 -0.40 26.29
N ARG A 82 -6.88 0.36 25.64
CA ARG A 82 -6.99 0.72 24.22
C ARG A 82 -5.86 0.11 23.41
N GLY A 83 -6.20 -0.41 22.23
CA GLY A 83 -5.21 -0.88 21.27
C GLY A 83 -4.46 0.28 20.59
N LEU A 84 -3.18 0.07 20.27
CA LEU A 84 -2.38 1.04 19.51
C LEU A 84 -2.83 1.23 18.05
N SER A 85 -3.68 0.33 17.54
CA SER A 85 -4.23 0.40 16.19
C SER A 85 -5.70 0.82 16.25
N ALA A 86 -6.01 1.98 15.67
CA ALA A 86 -7.38 2.47 15.52
C ALA A 86 -7.90 2.11 14.11
N THR A 87 -8.20 0.83 13.90
CA THR A 87 -8.70 0.34 12.60
C THR A 87 -10.21 0.15 12.63
N THR A 88 -10.94 1.10 12.05
CA THR A 88 -12.38 1.00 11.82
C THR A 88 -12.66 1.35 10.36
N ARG A 89 -13.18 0.38 9.60
CA ARG A 89 -13.47 0.48 8.17
C ARG A 89 -14.84 -0.11 7.85
N THR A 90 -15.27 0.01 6.60
CA THR A 90 -16.60 -0.43 6.14
C THR A 90 -16.91 -1.89 6.45
N LEU A 91 -15.93 -2.79 6.31
CA LEU A 91 -16.11 -4.21 6.61
C LEU A 91 -15.83 -4.57 8.07
N SER A 92 -15.32 -3.66 8.91
CA SER A 92 -15.03 -3.96 10.33
C SER A 92 -16.21 -4.61 11.08
N PRO A 93 -17.47 -4.18 10.90
CA PRO A 93 -18.61 -4.82 11.57
C PRO A 93 -18.85 -6.29 11.16
N THR A 94 -18.33 -6.70 10.00
CA THR A 94 -18.46 -8.09 9.50
C THR A 94 -17.44 -9.04 10.11
N PHE A 95 -16.39 -8.52 10.75
CA PHE A 95 -15.40 -9.29 11.49
C PHE A 95 -15.84 -9.42 12.95
N ARG A 96 -16.59 -10.49 13.24
CA ARG A 96 -17.15 -10.75 14.56
C ARG A 96 -16.20 -11.60 15.40
N MET A 97 -16.02 -11.19 16.64
CA MET A 97 -15.09 -11.81 17.59
C MET A 97 -15.87 -12.64 18.60
N PHE A 98 -15.39 -13.84 18.88
CA PHE A 98 -15.93 -14.75 19.89
C PHE A 98 -14.81 -15.21 20.81
N ALA A 99 -15.08 -15.27 22.11
CA ALA A 99 -14.11 -15.79 23.07
C ALA A 99 -14.03 -17.31 22.98
N LEU A 100 -12.82 -17.86 23.17
CA LEU A 100 -12.56 -19.29 23.31
C LEU A 100 -12.15 -19.62 24.75
N GLU A 101 -12.38 -20.86 25.19
CA GLU A 101 -12.08 -21.33 26.55
C GLU A 101 -10.58 -21.27 26.88
N ASP A 102 -9.72 -21.44 25.87
CA ASP A 102 -8.26 -21.38 25.99
C ASP A 102 -7.71 -19.93 26.09
N GLY A 103 -8.59 -18.92 26.10
CA GLY A 103 -8.22 -17.51 26.06
C GLY A 103 -7.92 -16.96 24.66
N GLY A 104 -8.12 -17.78 23.62
CA GLY A 104 -8.07 -17.35 22.22
C GLY A 104 -9.30 -16.54 21.79
N VAL A 105 -9.24 -16.01 20.57
CA VAL A 105 -10.36 -15.31 19.92
C VAL A 105 -10.66 -15.98 18.59
N PHE A 106 -11.87 -16.51 18.45
CA PHE A 106 -12.38 -16.98 17.16
C PHE A 106 -12.96 -15.82 16.37
N VAL A 107 -12.51 -15.66 15.12
CA VAL A 107 -12.93 -14.58 14.24
C VAL A 107 -13.82 -15.14 13.14
N SER A 108 -15.10 -14.75 13.14
CA SER A 108 -16.01 -14.99 12.03
C SER A 108 -15.95 -13.81 11.07
N HIS A 109 -15.63 -14.08 9.81
CA HIS A 109 -15.48 -13.05 8.77
C HIS A 109 -16.00 -13.57 7.42
N PRO A 110 -16.36 -12.67 6.48
CA PRO A 110 -16.75 -13.09 5.14
C PRO A 110 -15.61 -13.79 4.40
N SER A 111 -15.96 -14.67 3.47
CA SER A 111 -14.98 -15.33 2.59
C SER A 111 -14.36 -14.33 1.59
N HIS A 112 -13.21 -14.68 1.00
CA HIS A 112 -12.57 -13.85 -0.03
C HIS A 112 -13.54 -13.50 -1.18
N ALA A 113 -14.29 -14.48 -1.66
CA ALA A 113 -15.29 -14.28 -2.71
C ALA A 113 -16.42 -13.32 -2.27
N GLN A 114 -16.86 -13.37 -1.01
CA GLN A 114 -17.86 -12.44 -0.49
C GLN A 114 -17.33 -11.01 -0.41
N ILE A 115 -16.07 -10.82 0.00
CA ILE A 115 -15.41 -9.51 0.04
C ILE A 115 -15.28 -8.95 -1.38
N MET A 116 -14.81 -9.76 -2.34
CA MET A 116 -14.67 -9.34 -3.74
C MET A 116 -16.02 -8.99 -4.37
N ARG A 117 -17.09 -9.74 -4.08
CA ARG A 117 -18.46 -9.39 -4.50
C ARG A 117 -18.96 -8.10 -3.88
N TRP A 118 -18.62 -7.82 -2.62
CA TRP A 118 -18.95 -6.54 -1.99
C TRP A 118 -18.21 -5.39 -2.68
N ASN A 119 -16.90 -5.51 -2.92
CA ASN A 119 -16.12 -4.52 -3.68
C ASN A 119 -16.69 -4.28 -5.08
N GLN A 120 -17.09 -5.36 -5.78
CA GLN A 120 -17.71 -5.28 -7.10
C GLN A 120 -19.00 -4.45 -7.09
N ARG A 121 -19.83 -4.63 -6.05
CA ARG A 121 -21.09 -3.87 -5.89
C ARG A 121 -20.81 -2.38 -5.67
N VAL A 122 -19.89 -2.04 -4.76
CA VAL A 122 -19.48 -0.65 -4.51
C VAL A 122 -18.96 -0.01 -5.80
N HIS A 123 -18.05 -0.68 -6.51
CA HIS A 123 -17.50 -0.22 -7.78
C HIS A 123 -18.59 0.01 -8.85
N THR A 124 -19.57 -0.90 -8.92
CA THR A 124 -20.69 -0.77 -9.86
C THR A 124 -21.63 0.37 -9.47
N GLU A 125 -21.86 0.59 -8.18
CA GLU A 125 -22.68 1.70 -7.69
C GLU A 125 -22.02 3.06 -7.95
N GLU A 126 -20.71 3.18 -7.74
CA GLU A 126 -19.95 4.38 -8.10
C GLU A 126 -19.98 4.62 -9.63
N GLY A 127 -19.78 3.57 -10.43
CA GLY A 127 -19.80 3.65 -11.89
C GLY A 127 -21.16 4.05 -12.49
N LYS A 128 -22.28 3.73 -11.81
CA LYS A 128 -23.62 4.17 -12.24
C LYS A 128 -23.78 5.69 -12.17
N ALA A 129 -23.10 6.37 -11.25
CA ALA A 129 -23.21 7.81 -11.08
C ALA A 129 -22.33 8.59 -12.07
N ALA A 130 -21.16 8.05 -12.44
CA ALA A 130 -20.15 8.76 -13.23
C ALA A 130 -20.10 8.36 -14.73
N ASN A 131 -20.94 7.41 -15.15
CA ASN A 131 -20.73 6.57 -16.33
C ASN A 131 -19.45 5.71 -16.21
N SER A 132 -19.56 4.42 -16.49
CA SER A 132 -18.41 3.51 -16.43
C SER A 132 -17.36 3.87 -17.46
N THR A 133 -16.11 3.98 -17.03
CA THR A 133 -14.95 4.10 -17.93
C THR A 133 -14.47 2.73 -18.41
N VAL A 134 -13.63 2.72 -19.46
CA VAL A 134 -12.97 1.49 -19.93
C VAL A 134 -12.15 0.82 -18.82
N MET A 135 -11.56 1.61 -17.92
CA MET A 135 -10.84 1.06 -16.77
C MET A 135 -11.79 0.42 -15.76
N ASP A 136 -12.98 1.00 -15.55
CA ASP A 136 -13.97 0.44 -14.63
C ASP A 136 -14.50 -0.90 -15.12
N GLU A 137 -14.75 -1.02 -16.43
CA GLU A 137 -15.13 -2.28 -17.08
C GLU A 137 -14.01 -3.33 -16.97
N TYR A 138 -12.76 -2.91 -17.20
CA TYR A 138 -11.59 -3.79 -17.05
C TYR A 138 -11.45 -4.29 -15.60
N VAL A 139 -11.55 -3.40 -14.61
CA VAL A 139 -11.49 -3.76 -13.18
C VAL A 139 -12.63 -4.69 -12.81
N ASN A 140 -13.86 -4.41 -13.25
CA ASN A 140 -15.01 -5.27 -13.02
C ASN A 140 -14.79 -6.68 -13.60
N SER A 141 -14.27 -6.78 -14.83
CA SER A 141 -13.93 -8.07 -15.46
C SER A 141 -12.88 -8.85 -14.67
N ARG A 142 -11.91 -8.16 -14.06
CA ARG A 142 -10.89 -8.78 -13.21
C ARG A 142 -11.45 -9.25 -11.88
N ILE A 143 -12.33 -8.48 -11.26
CA ILE A 143 -13.01 -8.91 -10.03
C ILE A 143 -13.83 -10.18 -10.30
N GLN A 144 -14.57 -10.24 -11.42
CA GLN A 144 -15.34 -11.42 -11.81
C GLN A 144 -14.45 -12.66 -12.02
N ALA A 145 -13.34 -12.51 -12.75
CA ALA A 145 -12.38 -13.59 -12.94
C ALA A 145 -11.83 -14.10 -11.60
N ILE A 146 -11.37 -13.20 -10.72
CA ILE A 146 -10.84 -13.56 -9.39
C ILE A 146 -11.89 -14.26 -8.50
N ILE A 147 -13.17 -13.90 -8.62
CA ILE A 147 -14.26 -14.54 -7.85
C ILE A 147 -14.53 -15.97 -8.35
N ALA A 148 -14.43 -16.20 -9.66
CA ALA A 148 -14.81 -17.46 -10.30
C ALA A 148 -13.64 -18.45 -10.42
N ASP A 149 -12.41 -17.93 -10.55
CA ASP A 149 -11.22 -18.73 -10.75
C ASP A 149 -10.86 -19.49 -9.47
N ASN A 150 -10.79 -20.81 -9.60
CA ASN A 150 -10.27 -21.70 -8.56
C ASN A 150 -8.83 -22.18 -8.90
N THR A 151 -8.15 -21.45 -9.79
CA THR A 151 -6.81 -21.77 -10.30
C THR A 151 -5.98 -20.50 -10.48
N ILE A 152 -4.68 -20.67 -10.75
CA ILE A 152 -3.73 -19.58 -10.97
C ILE A 152 -3.60 -19.31 -12.47
N GLU A 153 -3.84 -18.06 -12.88
CA GLU A 153 -3.61 -17.57 -14.24
C GLU A 153 -2.13 -17.19 -14.42
N ASN A 154 -1.35 -18.05 -15.10
CA ASN A 154 0.09 -17.85 -15.34
C ASN A 154 0.42 -17.15 -16.66
N THR A 155 -0.58 -16.82 -17.47
CA THR A 155 -0.43 -16.19 -18.79
C THR A 155 -0.81 -14.72 -18.73
N SER A 156 -0.25 -13.89 -19.61
CA SER A 156 -0.64 -12.48 -19.62
C SER A 156 -2.09 -12.32 -20.13
N LEU A 157 -2.88 -11.49 -19.47
CA LEU A 157 -4.25 -11.16 -19.89
C LEU A 157 -4.34 -10.60 -21.31
N SER A 158 -3.27 -9.93 -21.76
CA SER A 158 -3.20 -9.37 -23.11
C SER A 158 -3.00 -10.43 -24.20
N GLN A 159 -2.49 -11.61 -23.84
CA GLN A 159 -2.12 -12.65 -24.80
C GLN A 159 -3.33 -13.14 -25.58
N TRP A 160 -4.45 -13.39 -24.89
CA TRP A 160 -5.69 -13.78 -25.57
C TRP A 160 -6.17 -12.69 -26.52
N ARG A 161 -6.15 -11.42 -26.10
CA ARG A 161 -6.56 -10.28 -26.94
C ARG A 161 -5.70 -10.12 -28.18
N LYS A 162 -4.37 -10.22 -28.03
CA LYS A 162 -3.42 -10.15 -29.15
C LYS A 162 -3.64 -11.30 -30.14
N ALA A 163 -3.77 -12.53 -29.64
CA ALA A 163 -4.00 -13.71 -30.47
C ALA A 163 -5.33 -13.66 -31.25
N HIS A 164 -6.33 -12.94 -30.74
CA HIS A 164 -7.67 -12.81 -31.32
C HIS A 164 -7.90 -11.47 -32.03
N MET A 165 -6.88 -10.63 -32.19
CA MET A 165 -7.01 -9.30 -32.80
C MET A 165 -7.49 -9.36 -34.26
N TRP A 166 -7.24 -10.47 -34.96
CA TRP A 166 -7.75 -10.75 -36.30
C TRP A 166 -9.28 -10.80 -36.40
N ASN A 167 -10.00 -10.97 -35.29
CA ASN A 167 -11.47 -10.89 -35.27
C ASN A 167 -11.97 -9.43 -35.29
N VAL A 168 -11.17 -8.50 -34.77
CA VAL A 168 -11.51 -7.06 -34.73
C VAL A 168 -11.03 -6.38 -36.01
N ILE A 169 -9.80 -6.66 -36.43
CA ILE A 169 -9.21 -6.10 -37.65
C ILE A 169 -9.68 -6.93 -38.85
N LYS A 170 -10.52 -6.34 -39.69
CA LYS A 170 -10.91 -6.96 -40.95
C LYS A 170 -9.78 -6.82 -41.96
N SER A 171 -9.32 -7.96 -42.51
CA SER A 171 -8.54 -7.96 -43.74
C SER A 171 -9.48 -8.11 -44.95
N HIS A 172 -9.12 -7.44 -46.04
CA HIS A 172 -9.82 -7.56 -47.32
C HIS A 172 -9.14 -8.61 -48.21
N GLY A 173 -9.91 -9.20 -49.12
CA GLY A 173 -9.40 -10.14 -50.12
C GLY A 173 -9.48 -11.61 -49.72
N LYS A 174 -8.90 -12.47 -50.56
CA LYS A 174 -9.01 -13.94 -50.47
C LYS A 174 -8.28 -14.55 -49.27
N LEU A 175 -7.38 -13.81 -48.63
CA LEU A 175 -6.60 -14.25 -47.47
C LEU A 175 -7.24 -13.85 -46.13
N GLN A 176 -8.51 -13.42 -46.14
CA GLN A 176 -9.22 -13.09 -44.92
C GLN A 176 -9.38 -14.34 -44.04
N ARG A 177 -8.79 -14.30 -42.84
CA ARG A 177 -8.89 -15.37 -41.86
C ARG A 177 -10.34 -15.52 -41.37
N ARG A 178 -10.83 -16.76 -41.34
CA ARG A 178 -12.12 -17.13 -40.75
C ARG A 178 -11.93 -18.29 -39.78
N TRP A 179 -12.84 -18.44 -38.83
CA TRP A 179 -12.88 -19.62 -37.96
C TRP A 179 -12.92 -20.90 -38.81
N GLY A 180 -12.08 -21.88 -38.48
CA GLY A 180 -12.00 -23.14 -39.21
C GLY A 180 -11.28 -23.09 -40.57
N THR A 181 -10.59 -21.99 -40.92
CA THR A 181 -9.73 -21.97 -42.13
C THR A 181 -8.55 -22.93 -41.91
N PRO A 182 -8.43 -24.01 -42.69
CA PRO A 182 -7.36 -24.99 -42.51
C PRO A 182 -5.99 -24.41 -42.87
N ASP A 183 -4.94 -24.89 -42.21
CA ASP A 183 -3.55 -24.42 -42.44
C ASP A 183 -3.10 -24.57 -43.90
N PHE A 184 -3.60 -25.57 -44.64
CA PHE A 184 -3.23 -25.77 -46.05
C PHE A 184 -3.85 -24.74 -47.01
N VAL A 185 -4.86 -23.98 -46.60
CA VAL A 185 -5.42 -22.85 -47.38
C VAL A 185 -4.52 -21.61 -47.26
N THR A 186 -3.57 -21.60 -46.32
CA THR A 186 -2.76 -20.43 -45.94
C THR A 186 -1.34 -20.42 -46.54
N GLY A 187 -1.24 -20.25 -47.86
CA GLY A 187 0.03 -20.01 -48.58
C GLY A 187 0.68 -18.62 -48.36
N ALA A 188 0.21 -17.82 -47.40
CA ALA A 188 0.75 -16.49 -47.12
C ALA A 188 0.50 -16.11 -45.65
N ARG A 189 1.36 -16.60 -44.75
CA ARG A 189 1.46 -16.04 -43.39
C ARG A 189 1.88 -14.58 -43.52
N SER A 190 0.92 -13.65 -43.51
CA SER A 190 1.24 -12.24 -43.33
C SER A 190 1.77 -12.05 -41.91
N THR A 191 3.05 -11.75 -41.80
CA THR A 191 3.77 -11.31 -40.60
C THR A 191 3.29 -9.96 -40.05
N LEU A 192 2.10 -9.50 -40.45
CA LEU A 192 1.59 -8.15 -40.14
C LEU A 192 1.21 -7.93 -38.66
N TYR A 193 1.12 -8.98 -37.84
CA TYR A 193 0.60 -8.87 -36.47
C TYR A 193 1.43 -9.58 -35.38
N ASN A 194 2.66 -10.00 -35.68
CA ASN A 194 3.52 -10.79 -34.78
C ASN A 194 4.81 -10.07 -34.33
N ASN A 195 4.80 -8.73 -34.29
CA ASN A 195 5.78 -7.93 -33.55
C ASN A 195 5.14 -7.34 -32.30
#